data_AF-A0A348MMC1-F1
#
_entry.id   AF-A0A348MMC1-F1
#
_cell.length_a   1.000
_cell.length_b   1.000
_cell.length_c   1.000
_cell.angle_alpha   90.00
_cell.angle_beta   90.00
_cell.angle_gamma   90.00
#
_symmetry.space_group_name_H-M   'P 1'
#
loop_
_entity.id
_entity.type
_entity.pdbx_description
1 polymer ?
#
loop_
_entity_poly.entity_id
_entity_poly.type
_entity_poly.pdbx_seq_one_letter_code
_entity_poly.pdbx_strand_id
1 'polypeptide(L)'
;MKGELRSKDDLPNIIGFIAQTEKTGVLVLNRKNDKIEIGFIKGNVNGAVYTRGGIQELIKEYLVNSGKISVEDFKRVIEMHRETKLPLEKILIDEKYVDQEKLKEIINFKIQEIFDELFTWDNGIYEFIEDLIMYPNSIVKVSINTQALMMEGMRRMDEWPNIKTILPAKDIFFKKIDNVKIPENIGNEEKRVYNLITPEKSLGDLVRTSGLGKFLTYQAVYNLLKMNLIEKTKRVETKEEKKEVKPKVLVDLKVIINWILLIILAIVLTVAGFFAKRFYTTIFSYPFIKYRATDQYMLENVDNILTVFFLKYKRYPESLKELVELKWADEKIVQRFFYMRTEFGYVLRPLDE
;
A
#
# COMPACT_ATOMS: atom_id res chain seq x y z
N MET A 1 18.68 6.09 19.64
CA MET A 1 19.78 5.07 19.62
C MET A 1 20.17 4.81 18.17
N LYS A 2 21.45 4.76 17.80
CA LYS A 2 21.87 4.48 16.40
C LYS A 2 23.09 3.56 16.35
N GLY A 3 23.23 2.79 15.27
CA GLY A 3 24.37 1.90 15.09
C GLY A 3 24.35 1.15 13.78
N GLU A 4 25.27 0.20 13.64
CA GLU A 4 25.39 -0.71 12.51
C GLU A 4 24.98 -2.11 12.94
N LEU A 5 24.31 -2.83 12.04
CA LEU A 5 24.13 -4.28 12.13
C LEU A 5 25.35 -4.93 11.49
N ARG A 6 26.03 -5.81 12.21
CA ARG A 6 27.20 -6.56 11.75
C ARG A 6 26.92 -8.05 11.61
N SER A 7 25.89 -8.52 12.32
CA SER A 7 25.36 -9.87 12.27
C SER A 7 23.84 -9.83 12.34
N LYS A 8 23.20 -10.89 11.82
CA LYS A 8 21.77 -11.17 12.06
C LYS A 8 21.44 -11.34 13.55
N ASP A 9 22.43 -11.73 14.35
CA ASP A 9 22.28 -11.94 15.80
C ASP A 9 22.19 -10.62 16.59
N ASP A 10 22.52 -9.48 15.96
CA ASP A 10 22.38 -8.16 16.58
C ASP A 10 20.91 -7.74 16.70
N LEU A 11 20.06 -8.19 15.76
CA LEU A 11 18.66 -7.80 15.67
C LEU A 11 17.85 -8.21 16.91
N PRO A 12 17.92 -9.46 17.41
CA PRO A 12 17.25 -9.82 18.65
C PRO A 12 17.68 -8.97 19.84
N ASN A 13 18.95 -8.60 19.95
CA ASN A 13 19.45 -7.81 21.07
C ASN A 13 18.87 -6.38 21.04
N ILE A 14 18.86 -5.74 19.87
CA ILE A 14 18.34 -4.38 19.69
C ILE A 14 16.83 -4.34 19.96
N ILE A 15 16.06 -5.24 19.35
CA ILE A 15 14.61 -5.29 19.52
C ILE A 15 14.25 -5.71 20.95
N GLY A 16 14.98 -6.67 21.51
CA GLY A 16 14.81 -7.11 22.90
C GLY A 16 15.05 -6.00 23.91
N PHE A 17 16.08 -5.17 23.70
CA PHE A 17 16.34 -3.99 24.54
C PHE A 17 15.17 -2.99 24.49
N ILE A 18 14.66 -2.66 23.30
CA ILE A 18 13.52 -1.76 23.12
C ILE A 18 12.28 -2.31 23.85
N ALA A 19 12.03 -3.62 23.73
CA ALA A 19 10.90 -4.28 24.38
C ALA A 19 11.03 -4.28 25.91
N GLN A 20 12.18 -4.69 26.45
CA GLN A 20 12.41 -4.78 27.90
C GLN A 20 12.44 -3.43 28.60
N THR A 21 12.89 -2.39 27.91
CA THR A 21 12.89 -1.01 28.43
C THR A 21 11.59 -0.26 28.16
N GLU A 22 10.56 -0.95 27.64
CA GLU A 22 9.23 -0.41 27.32
C GLU A 22 9.29 0.88 26.47
N LYS A 23 10.27 1.00 25.59
CA LYS A 23 10.45 2.20 24.77
C LYS A 23 9.28 2.38 23.80
N THR A 24 8.94 3.65 23.55
CA THR A 24 7.97 4.08 22.52
C THR A 24 8.72 4.87 21.46
N GLY A 25 8.50 4.55 20.20
CA GLY A 25 9.26 5.13 19.09
C GLY A 25 9.23 4.26 17.84
N VAL A 26 10.03 4.62 16.84
CA VAL A 26 10.17 3.86 15.60
C VAL A 26 11.62 3.40 15.44
N LEU A 27 11.81 2.09 15.26
CA LEU A 27 13.08 1.52 14.81
C LEU A 27 13.11 1.53 13.28
N VAL A 28 14.06 2.26 12.72
CA VAL A 28 14.35 2.34 11.29
C VAL A 28 15.60 1.52 11.00
N LEU A 29 15.51 0.58 10.06
CA LEU A 29 16.62 -0.24 9.59
C LEU A 29 16.80 -0.05 8.09
N ASN A 30 18.02 0.20 7.65
CA ASN A 30 18.37 0.38 6.23
C ASN A 30 19.43 -0.62 5.81
N ARG A 31 19.24 -1.27 4.66
CA ARG A 31 20.23 -2.15 4.04
C ARG A 31 20.17 -1.99 2.52
N LYS A 32 21.24 -1.47 1.92
CA LYS A 32 21.29 -1.16 0.47
C LYS A 32 20.10 -0.25 0.08
N ASN A 33 19.18 -0.75 -0.76
CA ASN A 33 17.99 -0.01 -1.21
C ASN A 33 16.72 -0.39 -0.44
N ASP A 34 16.87 -1.16 0.63
CA ASP A 34 15.77 -1.69 1.42
C ASP A 34 15.70 -0.98 2.77
N LYS A 35 14.48 -0.67 3.22
CA LYS A 35 14.19 0.01 4.49
C LYS A 35 13.06 -0.69 5.22
N ILE A 36 13.27 -1.03 6.49
CA ILE A 36 12.26 -1.57 7.40
C ILE A 36 12.03 -0.56 8.52
N GLU A 37 10.77 -0.27 8.82
CA GLU A 37 10.38 0.60 9.92
C GLU A 37 9.45 -0.18 10.84
N ILE A 38 9.72 -0.19 12.15
CA ILE A 38 8.92 -0.90 13.15
C ILE A 38 8.53 0.08 14.25
N GLY A 39 7.23 0.28 14.44
CA GLY A 39 6.69 1.10 15.52
C GLY A 39 6.57 0.31 16.82
N PHE A 40 6.93 0.95 17.93
CA PHE A 40 6.80 0.42 19.28
C PHE A 40 5.98 1.37 20.15
N ILE A 41 5.09 0.81 20.96
CA ILE A 41 4.37 1.49 22.04
C ILE A 41 4.53 0.67 23.30
N LYS A 42 5.17 1.23 24.33
CA LYS A 42 5.48 0.55 25.59
C LYS A 42 6.12 -0.82 25.36
N GLY A 43 7.12 -0.86 24.48
CA GLY A 43 7.85 -2.08 24.14
C GLY A 43 7.11 -3.10 23.25
N ASN A 44 5.82 -2.89 22.93
CA ASN A 44 5.05 -3.75 22.03
C ASN A 44 5.05 -3.22 20.60
N VAL A 45 5.09 -4.11 19.60
CA VAL A 45 5.02 -3.71 18.19
C VAL A 45 3.61 -3.25 17.85
N ASN A 46 3.48 -2.04 17.32
CA ASN A 46 2.18 -1.46 16.92
C ASN A 46 2.02 -1.29 15.40
N GLY A 47 3.09 -1.51 14.64
CA GLY A 47 3.09 -1.42 13.18
C GLY A 47 4.45 -1.78 12.61
N ALA A 48 4.49 -2.20 11.35
CA ALA A 48 5.73 -2.37 10.61
C ALA A 48 5.52 -2.06 9.13
N VAL A 49 6.56 -1.55 8.49
CA VAL A 49 6.58 -1.26 7.06
C VAL A 49 7.87 -1.78 6.47
N TYR A 50 7.76 -2.40 5.30
CA TYR A 50 8.91 -2.77 4.50
C TYR A 50 8.85 -2.10 3.14
N THR A 51 9.89 -1.34 2.82
CA THR A 51 10.12 -0.70 1.53
C THR A 51 11.30 -1.38 0.85
N ARG A 52 11.05 -2.10 -0.24
CA ARG A 52 12.09 -2.79 -1.04
C ARG A 52 12.34 -2.02 -2.33
N GLY A 53 13.58 -1.57 -2.55
CA GLY A 53 13.92 -0.80 -3.75
C GLY A 53 13.07 0.46 -3.95
N GLY A 54 12.65 1.11 -2.86
CA GLY A 54 11.76 2.29 -2.90
C GLY A 54 10.26 1.99 -3.07
N ILE A 55 9.87 0.72 -3.16
CA ILE A 55 8.47 0.29 -3.27
C ILE A 55 8.04 -0.30 -1.93
N GLN A 56 7.00 0.30 -1.33
CA GLN A 56 6.40 -0.21 -0.10
C GLN A 56 5.57 -1.48 -0.40
N GLU A 57 5.77 -2.55 0.37
CA GLU A 57 4.86 -3.69 0.35
C GLU A 57 3.52 -3.27 0.98
N LEU A 58 2.43 -3.38 0.22
CA LEU A 58 1.13 -2.85 0.62
C LEU A 58 0.14 -3.97 0.95
N ILE A 59 -0.60 -3.79 2.05
CA ILE A 59 -1.67 -4.71 2.48
C ILE A 59 -2.72 -4.94 1.39
N LYS A 60 -2.87 -3.96 0.47
CA LYS A 60 -3.76 -4.02 -0.69
C LYS A 60 -3.52 -5.24 -1.59
N GLU A 61 -2.26 -5.54 -1.88
CA GLU A 61 -1.91 -6.62 -2.80
C GLU A 61 -2.27 -7.96 -2.19
N TYR A 62 -2.09 -8.08 -0.86
CA TYR A 62 -2.52 -9.25 -0.12
C TYR A 62 -4.04 -9.43 -0.17
N LEU A 63 -4.82 -8.36 0.07
CA LEU A 63 -6.28 -8.43 0.07
C LEU A 63 -6.82 -8.90 -1.29
N VAL A 64 -6.30 -8.35 -2.38
CA VAL A 64 -6.72 -8.69 -3.75
C VAL A 64 -6.26 -10.09 -4.13
N ASN A 65 -4.97 -10.40 -3.97
CA ASN A 65 -4.40 -11.68 -4.43
C ASN A 65 -4.92 -12.89 -3.65
N SER A 66 -5.26 -12.72 -2.38
CA SER A 66 -5.86 -13.78 -1.55
C SER A 66 -7.37 -13.96 -1.78
N GLY A 67 -7.97 -13.16 -2.67
CA GLY A 67 -9.40 -13.21 -3.00
C GLY A 67 -10.32 -12.65 -1.91
N LYS A 68 -9.78 -11.90 -0.94
CA LYS A 68 -10.58 -11.27 0.13
C LYS A 68 -11.41 -10.09 -0.38
N ILE A 69 -10.91 -9.41 -1.40
CA ILE A 69 -11.62 -8.36 -2.12
C ILE A 69 -11.39 -8.54 -3.62
N SER A 70 -12.41 -8.32 -4.44
CA SER A 70 -12.24 -8.35 -5.90
C SER A 70 -11.42 -7.15 -6.38
N VAL A 71 -10.87 -7.23 -7.60
CA VAL A 71 -10.11 -6.13 -8.20
C VAL A 71 -11.01 -4.92 -8.42
N GLU A 72 -12.26 -5.17 -8.84
CA GLU A 72 -13.27 -4.16 -9.11
C GLU A 72 -13.70 -3.45 -7.82
N ASP A 73 -13.93 -4.21 -6.75
CA ASP A 73 -14.27 -3.67 -5.43
C ASP A 73 -13.12 -2.84 -4.86
N PHE A 74 -11.89 -3.34 -4.97
CA PHE A 74 -10.74 -2.60 -4.50
C PHE A 74 -10.55 -1.28 -5.27
N LYS A 75 -10.83 -1.26 -6.58
CA LYS A 75 -10.85 0.00 -7.37
C LYS A 75 -11.89 0.98 -6.83
N ARG A 76 -13.09 0.52 -6.46
CA ARG A 76 -14.12 1.37 -5.84
C ARG A 76 -13.65 1.95 -4.50
N VAL A 77 -13.02 1.14 -3.66
CA VAL A 77 -12.43 1.58 -2.38
C VAL A 77 -11.39 2.67 -2.59
N ILE A 78 -10.51 2.53 -3.60
CA ILE A 78 -9.49 3.53 -3.92
C ILE A 78 -10.11 4.84 -4.42
N GLU A 79 -11.17 4.78 -5.22
CA GLU A 79 -11.84 6.00 -5.69
C GLU A 79 -12.52 6.73 -4.53
N MET A 80 -13.24 6.00 -3.66
CA MET A 80 -13.82 6.57 -2.44
C MET A 80 -12.76 7.20 -1.53
N HIS A 81 -11.59 6.57 -1.39
CA HIS A 81 -10.47 7.14 -0.64
C HIS A 81 -10.00 8.47 -1.25
N ARG A 82 -9.91 8.54 -2.59
CA ARG A 82 -9.49 9.76 -3.29
C ARG A 82 -10.50 10.90 -3.11
N GLU A 83 -11.80 10.61 -3.21
CA GLU A 83 -12.88 11.59 -3.11
C GLU A 83 -13.10 12.08 -1.68
N THR A 84 -13.17 11.14 -0.72
CA THR A 84 -13.53 11.45 0.68
C THR A 84 -12.34 11.79 1.57
N LYS A 85 -11.12 11.44 1.15
CA LYS A 85 -9.88 11.49 1.96
C LYS A 85 -9.92 10.66 3.24
N LEU A 86 -10.90 9.77 3.40
CA LEU A 86 -10.97 8.85 4.53
C LEU A 86 -9.90 7.77 4.43
N PRO A 87 -9.32 7.28 5.55
CA PRO A 87 -8.36 6.17 5.52
C PRO A 87 -8.91 4.93 4.80
N LEU A 88 -8.06 4.19 4.08
CA LEU A 88 -8.47 3.00 3.33
C LEU A 88 -9.09 1.94 4.24
N GLU A 89 -8.54 1.78 5.44
CA GLU A 89 -9.02 0.87 6.48
C GLU A 89 -10.46 1.21 6.88
N LYS A 90 -10.76 2.51 6.97
CA LYS A 90 -12.11 2.98 7.28
C LYS A 90 -13.11 2.53 6.23
N ILE A 91 -12.77 2.76 4.96
CA ILE A 91 -13.65 2.45 3.83
C ILE A 91 -13.83 0.93 3.72
N LEU A 92 -12.76 0.15 3.91
CA LEU A 92 -12.86 -1.32 3.91
C LEU A 92 -13.81 -1.85 5.00
N ILE A 93 -13.83 -1.21 6.17
CA ILE A 93 -14.70 -1.58 7.30
C ILE A 93 -16.14 -1.08 7.07
N ASP A 94 -16.31 0.20 6.73
CA ASP A 94 -17.61 0.84 6.56
C ASP A 94 -18.41 0.18 5.40
N GLU A 95 -17.72 -0.18 4.31
CA GLU A 95 -18.28 -0.91 3.16
C GLU A 95 -18.36 -2.43 3.38
N LYS A 96 -17.99 -2.92 4.57
CA LYS A 96 -18.07 -4.33 4.99
C LYS A 96 -17.26 -5.31 4.13
N TYR A 97 -16.22 -4.84 3.44
CA TYR A 97 -15.29 -5.73 2.75
C TYR A 97 -14.47 -6.57 3.74
N VAL A 98 -14.09 -5.98 4.87
CA VAL A 98 -13.35 -6.65 5.95
C VAL A 98 -13.79 -6.05 7.28
N ASP A 99 -14.07 -6.87 8.29
CA ASP A 99 -14.31 -6.36 9.64
C ASP A 99 -13.01 -5.95 10.37
N GLN A 100 -13.15 -5.24 11.48
CA GLN A 100 -12.01 -4.71 12.22
C GLN A 100 -11.09 -5.80 12.79
N GLU A 101 -11.65 -6.88 13.33
CA GLU A 101 -10.86 -7.99 13.88
C GLU A 101 -10.09 -8.71 12.78
N LYS A 102 -10.73 -8.92 11.63
CA LYS A 102 -10.09 -9.56 10.49
C LYS A 102 -8.99 -8.70 9.90
N LEU A 103 -9.18 -7.39 9.84
CA LEU A 103 -8.14 -6.47 9.39
C LEU A 103 -6.95 -6.47 10.37
N LYS A 104 -7.21 -6.52 11.69
CA LYS A 104 -6.19 -6.66 12.72
C LYS A 104 -5.39 -7.96 12.58
N GLU A 105 -6.05 -9.09 12.33
CA GLU A 105 -5.37 -10.37 12.04
C GLU A 105 -4.44 -10.25 10.82
N ILE A 106 -4.89 -9.60 9.74
CA ILE A 106 -4.10 -9.41 8.54
C ILE A 106 -2.89 -8.51 8.81
N ILE A 107 -3.06 -7.44 9.59
CA ILE A 107 -1.95 -6.56 9.99
C ILE A 107 -0.93 -7.36 10.83
N ASN A 108 -1.38 -8.13 11.82
CA ASN A 108 -0.49 -8.97 12.64
C ASN A 108 0.31 -9.94 11.78
N PHE A 109 -0.37 -10.60 10.84
CA PHE A 109 0.25 -11.51 9.89
C PHE A 109 1.30 -10.80 9.01
N LYS A 110 0.98 -9.61 8.47
CA LYS A 110 1.94 -8.83 7.67
C LYS A 110 3.14 -8.35 8.48
N ILE A 111 2.95 -7.98 9.75
CA ILE A 111 4.05 -7.64 10.65
C ILE A 111 4.96 -8.85 10.87
N GLN A 112 4.40 -10.05 11.10
CA GLN A 112 5.20 -11.28 11.19
C GLN A 112 6.01 -11.53 9.92
N GLU A 113 5.43 -11.36 8.73
CA GLU A 113 6.20 -11.52 7.48
C GLU A 113 7.38 -10.54 7.37
N ILE A 114 7.24 -9.31 7.87
CA ILE A 114 8.33 -8.33 7.90
C ILE A 114 9.42 -8.78 8.88
N PHE A 115 9.07 -9.34 10.03
CA PHE A 115 10.04 -9.91 10.98
C PHE A 115 10.77 -11.12 10.38
N ASP A 116 10.06 -12.00 9.69
CA ASP A 116 10.64 -13.15 9.00
C ASP A 116 11.70 -12.72 7.97
N GLU A 117 11.46 -11.63 7.24
CA GLU A 117 12.44 -11.05 6.33
C GLU A 117 13.57 -10.33 7.09
N LEU A 118 13.25 -9.55 8.13
CA LEU A 118 14.20 -8.78 8.91
C LEU A 118 15.29 -9.69 9.49
N PHE A 119 14.94 -10.86 10.04
CA PHE A 119 15.92 -11.80 10.58
C PHE A 119 16.83 -12.45 9.53
N THR A 120 16.54 -12.27 8.23
CA THR A 120 17.50 -12.63 7.16
C THR A 120 18.55 -11.55 6.89
N TRP A 121 18.46 -10.38 7.55
CA TRP A 121 19.43 -9.31 7.39
C TRP A 121 20.66 -9.56 8.27
N ASP A 122 21.82 -9.62 7.63
CA ASP A 122 23.13 -9.86 8.22
C ASP A 122 23.97 -8.58 8.36
N ASN A 123 23.55 -7.48 7.72
CA ASN A 123 24.19 -6.17 7.77
C ASN A 123 23.17 -5.05 7.55
N GLY A 124 23.53 -3.83 7.95
CA GLY A 124 22.71 -2.64 7.76
C GLY A 124 23.02 -1.53 8.76
N ILE A 125 22.22 -0.48 8.73
CA ILE A 125 22.29 0.64 9.69
C ILE A 125 20.93 0.74 10.36
N TYR A 126 20.92 0.98 11.66
CA TYR A 126 19.68 1.17 12.41
C TYR A 126 19.69 2.47 13.20
N GLU A 127 18.49 3.03 13.37
CA GLU A 127 18.21 4.18 14.20
C GLU A 127 16.86 3.99 14.89
N PHE A 128 16.83 4.16 16.21
CA PHE A 128 15.60 4.24 16.98
C PHE A 128 15.29 5.70 17.28
N ILE A 129 14.18 6.18 16.72
CA ILE A 129 13.64 7.52 16.88
C ILE A 129 12.63 7.46 18.01
N GLU A 130 12.98 8.02 19.18
CA GLU A 130 12.13 8.03 20.36
C GLU A 130 10.92 8.95 20.16
N ASP A 131 9.81 8.63 20.82
CA ASP A 131 8.55 9.40 20.82
C ASP A 131 7.85 9.58 19.47
N LEU A 132 8.37 8.97 18.40
CA LEU A 132 7.69 8.88 17.11
C LEU A 132 6.65 7.76 17.14
N ILE A 133 5.39 8.09 16.84
CA ILE A 133 4.30 7.11 16.79
C ILE A 133 4.00 6.77 15.33
N MET A 134 4.12 5.49 15.00
CA MET A 134 3.69 4.98 13.69
C MET A 134 2.16 4.92 13.62
N TYR A 135 1.58 5.43 12.53
CA TYR A 135 0.14 5.44 12.26
C TYR A 135 -0.73 6.02 13.41
N PRO A 136 -0.48 7.27 13.86
CA PRO A 136 -1.20 7.85 14.99
C PRO A 136 -2.72 7.92 14.75
N ASN A 137 -3.12 8.14 13.50
CA ASN A 137 -4.52 8.26 13.09
C ASN A 137 -5.14 6.94 12.58
N SER A 138 -4.44 5.80 12.67
CA SER A 138 -5.03 4.51 12.29
C SER A 138 -6.20 4.17 13.20
N ILE A 139 -7.31 3.75 12.57
CA ILE A 139 -8.54 3.31 13.22
C ILE A 139 -8.35 1.91 13.82
N VAL A 140 -7.56 1.07 13.16
CA VAL A 140 -7.21 -0.27 13.67
C VAL A 140 -5.92 -0.16 14.46
N LYS A 141 -6.04 -0.24 15.78
CA LYS A 141 -4.90 -0.28 16.70
C LYS A 141 -4.45 -1.71 16.91
N VAL A 142 -3.16 -1.93 16.69
CA VAL A 142 -2.49 -3.21 16.87
C VAL A 142 -1.47 -3.09 18.00
N SER A 143 -1.36 -4.15 18.79
CA SER A 143 -0.36 -4.28 19.85
C SER A 143 0.05 -5.74 19.94
N ILE A 144 1.23 -6.05 19.43
CA ILE A 144 1.77 -7.41 19.38
C ILE A 144 2.89 -7.51 20.41
N ASN A 145 2.87 -8.59 21.20
CA ASN A 145 3.96 -8.90 22.10
C ASN A 145 5.25 -9.10 21.31
N THR A 146 6.21 -8.20 21.49
CA THR A 146 7.47 -8.18 20.73
C THR A 146 8.29 -9.44 20.93
N GLN A 147 8.33 -9.98 22.16
CA GLN A 147 9.10 -11.19 22.46
C GLN A 147 8.54 -12.40 21.71
N ALA A 148 7.22 -12.59 21.73
CA ALA A 148 6.56 -13.68 21.00
C ALA A 148 6.81 -13.58 19.48
N LEU A 149 6.71 -12.35 18.94
CA LEU A 149 6.96 -12.07 17.53
C LEU A 149 8.43 -12.38 17.13
N MET A 150 9.38 -12.00 17.99
CA MET A 150 10.79 -12.31 17.81
C MET A 150 11.07 -13.82 17.86
N MET A 151 10.55 -14.51 18.88
CA MET A 151 10.74 -15.96 19.04
C MET A 151 10.22 -16.72 17.83
N GLU A 152 9.05 -16.36 17.32
CA GLU A 152 8.49 -16.98 16.13
C GLU A 152 9.32 -16.68 14.87
N GLY A 153 9.78 -15.44 14.70
CA GLY A 153 10.66 -15.08 13.58
C GLY A 153 12.01 -15.82 13.60
N MET A 154 12.61 -15.99 14.78
CA MET A 154 13.84 -16.76 14.95
C MET A 154 13.64 -18.25 14.66
N ARG A 155 12.57 -18.85 15.18
CA ARG A 155 12.20 -20.24 14.88
C ARG A 155 12.06 -20.47 13.38
N ARG A 156 11.38 -19.56 12.68
CA ARG A 156 11.21 -19.61 11.23
C ARG A 156 12.53 -19.45 10.49
N MET A 157 13.40 -18.55 10.93
CA MET A 157 14.74 -18.37 10.36
C MET A 157 15.56 -19.68 10.44
N ASP A 158 15.49 -20.41 11.55
CA ASP A 158 16.22 -21.66 11.74
C ASP A 158 15.66 -22.81 10.91
N GLU A 159 14.34 -22.84 10.67
CA GLU A 159 13.70 -23.85 9.82
C GLU A 159 13.88 -23.58 8.33
N TRP A 160 14.06 -22.31 7.95
CA TRP A 160 14.08 -21.86 6.56
C TRP A 160 15.15 -22.55 5.67
N PRO A 161 16.39 -22.80 6.11
CA PRO A 161 17.41 -23.51 5.33
C PRO A 161 16.99 -24.92 4.91
N ASN A 162 16.33 -25.66 5.80
CA ASN A 162 15.85 -27.03 5.52
C ASN A 162 14.79 -27.01 4.42
N ILE A 163 13.88 -26.04 4.47
CA ILE A 163 12.85 -25.86 3.45
C ILE A 163 13.48 -25.45 2.11
N LYS A 164 14.41 -24.49 2.11
CA LYS A 164 15.11 -24.01 0.92
C LYS A 164 15.94 -25.08 0.21
N THR A 165 16.47 -26.06 0.95
CA THR A 165 17.21 -27.18 0.36
C THR A 165 16.32 -27.98 -0.60
N ILE A 166 15.03 -28.15 -0.25
CA ILE A 166 14.06 -28.85 -1.09
C ILE A 166 13.39 -27.89 -2.09
N LEU A 167 13.14 -26.64 -1.69
CA LEU A 167 12.42 -25.63 -2.46
C LEU A 167 13.32 -24.39 -2.70
N PRO A 168 14.36 -24.47 -3.56
CA PRO A 168 15.35 -23.41 -3.71
C PRO A 168 14.85 -22.19 -4.50
N ALA A 169 13.83 -22.37 -5.33
CA ALA A 169 13.35 -21.38 -6.27
C ALA A 169 11.83 -21.22 -6.23
N LYS A 170 11.35 -20.06 -6.70
CA LYS A 170 9.91 -19.76 -6.82
C LYS A 170 9.27 -20.46 -8.03
N ASP A 171 10.05 -20.77 -9.06
CA ASP A 171 9.58 -21.36 -10.31
C ASP A 171 9.62 -22.90 -10.26
N ILE A 172 8.96 -23.46 -9.24
CA ILE A 172 8.81 -24.90 -9.05
C ILE A 172 7.33 -25.21 -9.17
N PHE A 173 6.98 -26.22 -9.98
CA PHE A 173 5.61 -26.64 -10.24
C PHE A 173 5.33 -27.97 -9.56
N PHE A 174 4.07 -28.18 -9.19
CA PHE A 174 3.65 -29.37 -8.47
C PHE A 174 2.39 -29.97 -9.10
N LYS A 175 2.26 -31.28 -9.01
CA LYS A 175 1.02 -31.99 -9.29
C LYS A 175 0.63 -32.86 -8.10
N LYS A 176 -0.66 -33.10 -7.95
CA LYS A 176 -1.21 -34.03 -6.96
C LYS A 176 -0.89 -35.44 -7.41
N ILE A 177 -0.58 -36.32 -6.45
CA ILE A 177 -0.41 -37.74 -6.74
C ILE A 177 -1.79 -38.39 -6.75
N ASP A 178 -2.09 -39.13 -7.80
CA ASP A 178 -3.37 -39.81 -7.96
C ASP A 178 -3.55 -40.93 -6.92
N ASN A 179 -4.79 -41.17 -6.52
CA ASN A 179 -5.19 -42.26 -5.60
C ASN A 179 -4.54 -42.24 -4.20
N VAL A 180 -4.07 -41.09 -3.73
CA VAL A 180 -3.53 -40.97 -2.36
C VAL A 180 -4.64 -40.61 -1.36
N LYS A 181 -4.73 -41.37 -0.27
CA LYS A 181 -5.63 -41.04 0.84
C LYS A 181 -5.04 -39.87 1.63
N ILE A 182 -5.74 -38.73 1.61
CA ILE A 182 -5.34 -37.55 2.38
C ILE A 182 -5.50 -37.88 3.89
N PRO A 183 -4.45 -37.71 4.71
CA PRO A 183 -4.54 -37.93 6.16
C PRO A 183 -5.59 -37.01 6.80
N GLU A 184 -6.38 -37.51 7.75
CA GLU A 184 -7.41 -36.70 8.43
C GLU A 184 -6.80 -35.55 9.25
N ASN A 185 -5.60 -35.77 9.77
CA ASN A 185 -4.84 -34.83 10.60
C ASN A 185 -4.01 -33.82 9.80
N ILE A 186 -4.22 -33.69 8.48
CA ILE A 186 -3.55 -32.66 7.68
C ILE A 186 -3.96 -31.26 8.17
N GLY A 187 -2.96 -30.38 8.33
CA GLY A 187 -3.13 -29.02 8.82
C GLY A 187 -3.95 -28.14 7.88
N ASN A 188 -4.45 -27.02 8.39
CA ASN A 188 -5.32 -26.13 7.62
C ASN A 188 -4.55 -25.43 6.48
N GLU A 189 -3.29 -25.09 6.74
CA GLU A 189 -2.35 -24.49 5.80
C GLU A 189 -2.07 -25.47 4.64
N GLU A 190 -1.76 -26.74 4.95
CA GLU A 190 -1.56 -27.79 3.97
C GLU A 190 -2.82 -28.05 3.15
N LYS A 191 -4.00 -28.15 3.78
CA LYS A 191 -5.29 -28.30 3.06
C LYS A 191 -5.50 -27.16 2.07
N ARG A 192 -5.28 -25.93 2.52
CA ARG A 192 -5.47 -24.73 1.71
C ARG A 192 -4.53 -24.71 0.51
N VAL A 193 -3.25 -24.98 0.72
CA VAL A 193 -2.26 -25.05 -0.37
C VAL A 193 -2.57 -26.21 -1.31
N TYR A 194 -2.88 -27.39 -0.78
CA TYR A 194 -3.24 -28.57 -1.57
C TYR A 194 -4.41 -28.30 -2.52
N ASN A 195 -5.44 -27.59 -2.06
CA ASN A 195 -6.58 -27.23 -2.91
C ASN A 195 -6.22 -26.26 -4.04
N LEU A 196 -5.18 -25.43 -3.85
CA LEU A 196 -4.74 -24.44 -4.84
C LEU A 196 -3.76 -25.00 -5.87
N ILE A 197 -3.12 -26.15 -5.60
CA ILE A 197 -2.12 -26.77 -6.47
C ILE A 197 -2.75 -27.20 -7.79
N THR A 198 -2.19 -26.66 -8.87
CA THR A 198 -2.41 -27.10 -10.24
C THR A 198 -1.06 -27.13 -10.98
N PRO A 199 -0.87 -27.97 -12.01
CA PRO A 199 0.41 -28.11 -12.71
C PRO A 199 0.94 -26.82 -13.38
N GLU A 200 0.07 -25.83 -13.57
CA GLU A 200 0.38 -24.53 -14.18
C GLU A 200 0.84 -23.48 -13.17
N LYS A 201 0.57 -23.69 -11.87
CA LYS A 201 0.92 -22.73 -10.82
C LYS A 201 2.29 -23.04 -10.25
N SER A 202 3.15 -22.03 -10.27
CA SER A 202 4.45 -22.10 -9.60
C SER A 202 4.31 -21.95 -8.08
N LEU A 203 5.36 -22.32 -7.33
CA LEU A 203 5.47 -22.04 -5.90
C LEU A 203 5.28 -20.54 -5.60
N GLY A 204 5.77 -19.66 -6.47
CA GLY A 204 5.55 -18.22 -6.37
C GLY A 204 4.07 -17.83 -6.49
N ASP A 205 3.33 -18.48 -7.39
CA ASP A 205 1.89 -18.24 -7.55
C ASP A 205 1.10 -18.76 -6.35
N LEU A 206 1.52 -19.88 -5.76
CA LEU A 206 0.93 -20.41 -4.53
C LEU A 206 1.14 -19.45 -3.36
N VAL A 207 2.32 -18.83 -3.22
CA VAL A 207 2.56 -17.80 -2.19
C VAL A 207 1.60 -16.62 -2.39
N ARG A 208 1.45 -16.15 -3.64
CA ARG A 208 0.61 -15.00 -3.97
C ARG A 208 -0.86 -15.27 -3.71
N THR A 209 -1.36 -16.44 -4.09
CA THR A 209 -2.79 -16.77 -4.07
C THR A 209 -3.27 -17.43 -2.78
N SER A 210 -2.38 -18.10 -2.03
CA SER A 210 -2.78 -18.76 -0.78
C SER A 210 -3.17 -17.79 0.32
N GLY A 211 -2.57 -16.59 0.37
CA GLY A 211 -2.77 -15.66 1.49
C GLY A 211 -2.21 -16.16 2.83
N LEU A 212 -1.34 -17.17 2.82
CA LEU A 212 -0.61 -17.67 3.99
C LEU A 212 0.75 -17.00 4.17
N GLY A 213 1.24 -16.30 3.15
CA GLY A 213 2.58 -15.72 3.15
C GLY A 213 3.67 -16.70 2.78
N LYS A 214 4.86 -16.13 2.56
CA LYS A 214 5.99 -16.87 1.98
C LYS A 214 6.39 -18.08 2.83
N PHE A 215 6.60 -17.89 4.13
CA PHE A 215 7.08 -18.94 5.01
C PHE A 215 6.09 -20.10 5.12
N LEU A 216 4.84 -19.80 5.51
CA LEU A 216 3.81 -20.82 5.74
C LEU A 216 3.43 -21.55 4.46
N THR A 217 3.37 -20.88 3.30
CA THR A 217 3.15 -21.58 2.03
C THR A 217 4.28 -22.55 1.73
N TYR A 218 5.53 -22.14 1.89
CA TYR A 218 6.69 -23.00 1.64
C TYR A 218 6.71 -24.20 2.60
N GLN A 219 6.41 -23.97 3.88
CA GLN A 219 6.30 -25.02 4.88
C GLN A 219 5.18 -26.01 4.54
N ALA A 220 4.01 -25.52 4.16
CA ALA A 220 2.90 -26.37 3.74
C ALA A 220 3.25 -27.23 2.51
N VAL A 221 3.86 -26.64 1.47
CA VAL A 221 4.34 -27.40 0.30
C VAL A 221 5.40 -28.43 0.70
N TYR A 222 6.33 -28.06 1.57
CA TYR A 222 7.35 -28.97 2.09
C TYR A 222 6.74 -30.16 2.84
N ASN A 223 5.74 -29.93 3.68
CA ASN A 223 5.02 -30.97 4.41
C ASN A 223 4.22 -31.87 3.45
N LEU A 224 3.52 -31.29 2.47
CA LEU A 224 2.79 -32.05 1.45
C LEU A 224 3.71 -32.97 0.62
N LEU A 225 4.91 -32.50 0.28
CA LEU A 225 5.94 -33.32 -0.38
C LEU A 225 6.39 -34.47 0.52
N LYS A 226 6.68 -34.20 1.81
CA LYS A 226 7.06 -35.23 2.79
C LYS A 226 5.99 -36.29 3.01
N MET A 227 4.71 -35.90 2.95
CA MET A 227 3.57 -36.79 3.07
C MET A 227 3.27 -37.56 1.78
N ASN A 228 4.03 -37.36 0.70
CA ASN A 228 3.77 -37.94 -0.63
C ASN A 228 2.35 -37.64 -1.14
N LEU A 229 1.85 -36.42 -0.89
CA LEU A 229 0.56 -35.96 -1.43
C LEU A 229 0.72 -35.24 -2.76
N ILE A 230 1.89 -34.67 -2.99
CA ILE A 230 2.25 -33.93 -4.20
C ILE A 230 3.66 -34.32 -4.65
N GLU A 231 3.95 -34.12 -5.92
CA GLU A 231 5.28 -34.28 -6.48
C GLU A 231 5.66 -33.11 -7.40
N LYS A 232 6.96 -32.88 -7.53
CA LYS A 232 7.49 -31.85 -8.45
C LYS A 232 7.22 -32.26 -9.89
N THR A 233 6.82 -31.32 -10.71
CA THR A 233 6.61 -31.52 -12.14
C THR A 233 7.29 -30.42 -12.95
N LYS A 234 7.45 -30.67 -14.26
CA LYS A 234 7.74 -29.60 -15.21
C LYS A 234 6.50 -28.74 -15.41
N ARG A 235 6.70 -27.48 -15.76
CA ARG A 235 5.61 -26.57 -16.15
C ARG A 235 4.80 -27.23 -17.26
N VAL A 236 3.50 -27.39 -17.02
CA VAL A 236 2.56 -27.79 -18.07
C VAL A 236 2.08 -26.49 -18.71
N GLU A 237 2.51 -26.24 -19.95
CA GLU A 237 1.91 -25.21 -20.76
C GLU A 237 0.56 -25.73 -21.24
N THR A 238 -0.52 -25.26 -20.60
CA THR A 238 -1.85 -25.42 -21.19
C THR A 238 -1.81 -24.67 -22.52
N LYS A 239 -1.85 -25.41 -23.64
CA LYS A 239 -2.27 -24.81 -24.90
C LYS A 239 -3.65 -24.25 -24.62
N GLU A 240 -3.74 -22.94 -24.40
CA GLU A 240 -5.00 -22.24 -24.49
C GLU A 240 -5.52 -22.54 -25.90
N GLU A 241 -6.47 -23.48 -26.00
CA GLU A 241 -7.39 -23.49 -27.12
C GLU A 241 -8.02 -22.11 -27.13
N LYS A 242 -7.48 -21.23 -27.97
CA LYS A 242 -8.20 -20.08 -28.48
C LYS A 242 -9.49 -20.65 -29.07
N LYS A 243 -10.54 -20.75 -28.28
CA LYS A 243 -11.90 -20.81 -28.80
C LYS A 243 -12.03 -19.53 -29.59
N GLU A 244 -11.91 -19.63 -30.91
CA GLU A 244 -12.37 -18.61 -31.83
C GLU A 244 -13.84 -18.37 -31.50
N VAL A 245 -14.10 -17.35 -30.68
CA VAL A 245 -15.44 -16.80 -30.55
C VAL A 245 -15.70 -16.10 -31.86
N LYS A 246 -16.33 -16.82 -32.82
CA LYS A 246 -16.92 -16.19 -33.99
C LYS A 246 -17.91 -15.13 -33.48
N PRO A 247 -17.72 -13.83 -33.77
CA PRO A 247 -18.70 -12.84 -33.36
C PRO A 247 -19.93 -13.05 -34.22
N LYS A 248 -20.97 -13.67 -33.68
CA LYS A 248 -22.32 -13.53 -34.21
C LYS A 248 -22.88 -12.24 -33.63
N VAL A 249 -22.59 -11.12 -34.29
CA VAL A 249 -23.30 -9.86 -34.05
C VAL A 249 -24.09 -9.53 -35.30
N LEU A 250 -25.30 -10.08 -35.38
CA LEU A 250 -26.35 -9.39 -36.13
C LEU A 250 -26.85 -8.32 -35.17
N VAL A 251 -26.31 -7.10 -35.29
CA VAL A 251 -26.83 -5.97 -34.52
C VAL A 251 -28.28 -5.78 -34.97
N ASP A 252 -29.23 -6.04 -34.08
CA ASP A 252 -30.65 -5.80 -34.34
C ASP A 252 -30.85 -4.31 -34.65
N LEU A 253 -31.53 -4.01 -35.76
CA LEU A 253 -31.76 -2.64 -36.24
C LEU A 253 -32.37 -1.75 -35.15
N LYS A 254 -33.13 -2.35 -34.22
CA LYS A 254 -33.69 -1.67 -33.04
C LYS A 254 -32.63 -1.13 -32.07
N VAL A 255 -31.49 -1.82 -31.91
CA VAL A 255 -30.39 -1.36 -31.03
C VAL A 255 -29.74 -0.12 -31.63
N ILE A 256 -29.48 -0.11 -32.94
CA ILE A 256 -28.90 1.04 -33.64
C ILE A 256 -29.84 2.26 -33.53
N ILE A 257 -31.14 2.06 -33.73
CA ILE A 257 -32.14 3.12 -33.59
C ILE A 257 -32.18 3.69 -32.17
N ASN A 258 -32.06 2.84 -31.14
CA ASN A 258 -32.07 3.28 -29.75
C ASN A 258 -30.83 4.13 -29.40
N TRP A 259 -29.65 3.75 -29.91
CA TRP A 259 -28.43 4.54 -29.73
C TRP A 259 -28.50 5.89 -30.45
N ILE A 260 -29.08 5.95 -31.65
CA ILE A 260 -29.29 7.21 -32.38
C ILE A 260 -30.24 8.13 -31.61
N LEU A 261 -31.33 7.60 -31.04
CA LEU A 261 -32.25 8.37 -30.20
C LEU A 261 -31.57 8.95 -28.95
N LEU A 262 -30.71 8.17 -28.28
CA LEU A 262 -29.95 8.64 -27.12
C LEU A 262 -28.95 9.74 -27.48
N ILE A 263 -28.29 9.64 -28.64
CA ILE A 263 -27.36 10.68 -29.12
C ILE A 263 -28.12 11.97 -29.45
N ILE A 264 -29.27 11.88 -30.11
CA ILE A 264 -30.10 13.05 -30.41
C ILE A 264 -30.58 13.71 -29.11
N LEU A 265 -31.01 12.93 -28.12
CA LEU A 265 -31.43 13.45 -26.82
C LEU A 265 -30.28 14.18 -26.10
N ALA A 266 -29.07 13.61 -26.12
CA ALA A 266 -27.89 14.24 -25.54
C ALA A 266 -27.57 15.59 -26.22
N ILE A 267 -27.68 15.66 -27.54
CA ILE A 267 -27.49 16.91 -28.29
C ILE A 267 -28.54 17.95 -27.88
N VAL A 268 -29.83 17.57 -27.81
CA VAL A 268 -30.90 18.47 -27.38
C VAL A 268 -30.65 19.01 -25.96
N LEU A 269 -30.22 18.16 -25.03
CA LEU A 269 -29.90 18.57 -23.65
C LEU A 269 -28.70 19.52 -23.60
N THR A 270 -27.66 19.30 -24.41
CA THR A 270 -26.52 20.22 -24.48
C THR A 270 -26.89 21.59 -25.06
N VAL A 271 -27.74 21.64 -26.09
CA VAL A 271 -28.24 22.90 -26.66
C VAL A 271 -29.16 23.61 -25.67
N ALA A 272 -30.06 22.88 -25.00
CA ALA A 272 -30.93 23.43 -23.97
C ALA A 272 -30.14 23.99 -22.79
N GLY A 273 -29.08 23.30 -22.33
CA GLY A 273 -28.19 23.78 -21.29
C GLY A 273 -27.42 25.04 -21.70
N PHE A 274 -27.00 25.15 -22.96
CA PHE A 274 -26.35 26.35 -23.48
C PHE A 274 -27.30 27.55 -23.51
N PHE A 275 -28.56 27.35 -23.93
CA PHE A 275 -29.60 28.39 -23.88
C PHE A 275 -29.99 28.78 -22.47
N ALA A 276 -30.14 27.81 -21.54
CA ALA A 276 -30.41 28.07 -20.14
C ALA A 276 -29.29 28.89 -19.47
N LYS A 277 -28.02 28.56 -19.76
CA LYS A 277 -26.85 29.32 -19.28
C LYS A 277 -26.86 30.77 -19.76
N ARG A 278 -27.26 31.01 -21.02
CA ARG A 278 -27.36 32.35 -21.60
C ARG A 278 -28.51 33.18 -21.01
N PHE A 279 -29.58 32.52 -20.54
CA PHE A 279 -30.71 33.16 -19.87
C PHE A 279 -30.44 33.42 -18.38
N TYR A 280 -29.76 32.50 -17.69
CA TYR A 280 -29.45 32.59 -16.25
C TYR A 280 -28.50 33.75 -15.92
N THR A 281 -27.54 34.05 -16.81
CA THR A 281 -26.58 35.17 -16.62
C THR A 281 -27.21 36.56 -16.78
N THR A 282 -28.45 36.67 -17.26
CA THR A 282 -29.11 37.96 -17.52
C THR A 282 -30.07 38.36 -16.39
N ILE A 283 -30.49 37.41 -15.53
CA ILE A 283 -31.55 37.64 -14.53
C ILE A 283 -31.04 37.60 -13.07
N PHE A 284 -29.99 36.84 -12.74
CA PHE A 284 -29.54 36.70 -11.36
C PHE A 284 -28.14 37.29 -11.13
N SER A 285 -28.10 38.56 -10.73
CA SER A 285 -26.92 39.19 -10.11
C SER A 285 -27.02 39.02 -8.58
N TYR A 286 -26.34 38.02 -8.01
CA TYR A 286 -26.15 37.92 -6.56
C TYR A 286 -24.78 38.50 -6.15
N PRO A 287 -24.69 39.19 -5.01
CA PRO A 287 -23.44 39.73 -4.50
C PRO A 287 -22.52 38.59 -4.01
N PHE A 288 -21.24 38.70 -4.37
CA PHE A 288 -20.20 37.73 -4.04
C PHE A 288 -19.91 37.73 -2.53
N ILE A 289 -20.19 36.61 -1.86
CA ILE A 289 -19.85 36.38 -0.44
C ILE A 289 -18.39 35.90 -0.35
N LYS A 290 -17.55 36.63 0.40
CA LYS A 290 -16.13 36.33 0.70
C LYS A 290 -16.01 34.96 1.41
N TYR A 291 -15.20 34.03 0.87
CA TYR A 291 -14.80 32.78 1.53
C TYR A 291 -13.31 32.79 1.92
N ARG A 292 -13.04 32.72 3.25
CA ARG A 292 -11.71 32.63 3.90
C ARG A 292 -10.92 31.33 3.65
N ALA A 293 -11.45 30.35 2.92
CA ALA A 293 -10.83 29.02 2.76
C ALA A 293 -9.81 28.92 1.61
N THR A 294 -9.65 29.96 0.78
CA THR A 294 -8.68 29.96 -0.34
C THR A 294 -7.29 30.42 0.08
N ASP A 295 -7.17 31.18 1.16
CA ASP A 295 -5.91 31.86 1.50
C ASP A 295 -4.89 30.90 2.14
N GLN A 296 -5.32 29.88 2.90
CA GLN A 296 -4.41 28.86 3.46
C GLN A 296 -3.78 27.97 2.38
N TYR A 297 -4.59 27.52 1.41
CA TYR A 297 -4.08 26.74 0.29
C TYR A 297 -3.11 27.55 -0.60
N MET A 298 -3.42 28.83 -0.82
CA MET A 298 -2.54 29.73 -1.56
C MET A 298 -1.25 30.06 -0.78
N LEU A 299 -1.31 30.15 0.55
CA LEU A 299 -0.14 30.33 1.42
C LEU A 299 0.82 29.14 1.29
N GLU A 300 0.30 27.92 1.40
CA GLU A 300 1.07 26.68 1.27
C GLU A 300 1.70 26.55 -0.13
N ASN A 301 1.00 26.98 -1.17
CA ASN A 301 1.55 26.99 -2.53
C ASN A 301 2.73 27.97 -2.67
N VAL A 302 2.62 29.20 -2.14
CA VAL A 302 3.70 30.20 -2.19
C VAL A 302 4.90 29.76 -1.34
N ASP A 303 4.66 29.14 -0.17
CA ASP A 303 5.69 28.58 0.71
C ASP A 303 6.52 27.48 0.01
N ASN A 304 5.85 26.58 -0.70
CA ASN A 304 6.51 25.54 -1.49
C ASN A 304 7.35 26.13 -2.63
N ILE A 305 6.84 27.15 -3.32
CA ILE A 305 7.58 27.85 -4.39
C ILE A 305 8.86 28.49 -3.83
N LEU A 306 8.80 29.13 -2.67
CA LEU A 306 9.95 29.72 -1.99
C LEU A 306 10.99 28.67 -1.58
N THR A 307 10.53 27.50 -1.12
CA THR A 307 11.40 26.38 -0.78
C THR A 307 12.15 25.86 -2.01
N VAL A 308 11.45 25.66 -3.13
CA VAL A 308 12.10 25.19 -4.37
C VAL A 308 13.04 26.25 -4.95
N PHE A 309 12.69 27.53 -4.83
CA PHE A 309 13.55 28.64 -5.21
C PHE A 309 14.87 28.63 -4.42
N PHE A 310 14.81 28.42 -3.11
CA PHE A 310 15.99 28.29 -2.25
C PHE A 310 16.87 27.09 -2.63
N LEU A 311 16.26 25.95 -2.94
CA LEU A 311 17.02 24.77 -3.37
C LEU A 311 17.81 25.03 -4.67
N LYS A 312 17.24 25.79 -5.60
CA LYS A 312 17.83 26.10 -6.90
C LYS A 312 18.90 27.20 -6.82
N TYR A 313 18.62 28.30 -6.12
CA TYR A 313 19.47 29.50 -6.13
C TYR A 313 20.28 29.69 -4.85
N LYS A 314 20.11 28.82 -3.84
CA LYS A 314 20.74 28.89 -2.51
C LYS A 314 20.50 30.22 -1.77
N ARG A 315 19.43 30.92 -2.15
CA ARG A 315 18.93 32.15 -1.52
C ARG A 315 17.42 32.23 -1.65
N TYR A 316 16.78 32.97 -0.76
CA TYR A 316 15.37 33.37 -0.93
C TYR A 316 15.28 34.59 -1.89
N PRO A 317 14.13 34.78 -2.57
CA PRO A 317 13.95 35.95 -3.43
C PRO A 317 13.94 37.25 -2.63
N GLU A 318 14.37 38.35 -3.22
CA GLU A 318 14.36 39.67 -2.55
C GLU A 318 12.93 40.20 -2.39
N SER A 319 12.03 39.79 -3.29
CA SER A 319 10.60 40.02 -3.17
C SER A 319 9.81 38.95 -3.90
N LEU A 320 8.54 38.74 -3.54
CA LEU A 320 7.68 37.81 -4.28
C LEU A 320 7.47 38.23 -5.75
N LYS A 321 7.75 39.48 -6.14
CA LYS A 321 7.70 39.91 -7.56
C LYS A 321 8.76 39.19 -8.40
N GLU A 322 9.89 38.81 -7.80
CA GLU A 322 10.94 38.03 -8.46
C GLU A 322 10.42 36.65 -8.91
N LEU A 323 9.47 36.07 -8.17
CA LEU A 323 8.82 34.81 -8.55
C LEU A 323 7.92 34.98 -9.77
N VAL A 324 7.31 36.15 -9.96
CA VAL A 324 6.46 36.45 -11.12
C VAL A 324 7.33 36.66 -12.37
N GLU A 325 8.41 37.43 -12.24
CA GLU A 325 9.36 37.70 -13.34
C GLU A 325 9.99 36.42 -13.89
N LEU A 326 10.31 35.48 -13.00
CA LEU A 326 10.89 34.19 -13.34
C LEU A 326 9.83 33.12 -13.69
N LYS A 327 8.55 33.49 -13.76
CA LYS A 327 7.39 32.62 -14.08
C LYS A 327 7.19 31.43 -13.13
N TRP A 328 7.51 31.61 -11.85
CA TRP A 328 7.25 30.63 -10.78
C TRP A 328 5.87 30.80 -10.14
N ALA A 329 5.28 32.00 -10.19
CA ALA A 329 3.97 32.30 -9.61
C ALA A 329 3.19 33.36 -10.41
N ASP A 330 1.86 33.34 -10.32
CA ASP A 330 1.01 34.38 -10.91
C ASP A 330 0.94 35.63 -10.02
N GLU A 331 0.93 36.81 -10.66
CA GLU A 331 0.89 38.11 -9.98
C GLU A 331 -0.33 38.25 -9.04
N LYS A 332 -1.48 37.71 -9.44
CA LYS A 332 -2.73 37.72 -8.65
C LYS A 332 -2.62 36.96 -7.33
N ILE A 333 -1.71 36.00 -7.24
CA ILE A 333 -1.48 35.18 -6.04
C ILE A 333 -0.53 35.93 -5.11
N VAL A 334 0.60 36.39 -5.66
CA VAL A 334 1.66 37.07 -4.92
C VAL A 334 1.17 38.35 -4.21
N GLN A 335 0.28 39.12 -4.85
CA GLN A 335 -0.25 40.37 -4.29
C GLN A 335 -1.13 40.17 -3.03
N ARG A 336 -1.46 38.94 -2.66
CA ARG A 336 -2.28 38.63 -1.47
C ARG A 336 -1.46 38.34 -0.22
N PHE A 337 -0.13 38.25 -0.34
CA PHE A 337 0.76 37.85 0.74
C PHE A 337 1.80 38.92 1.03
N PHE A 338 2.02 39.16 2.32
CA PHE A 338 3.16 39.86 2.85
C PHE A 338 4.35 38.92 2.92
N TYR A 339 5.49 39.37 2.41
CA TYR A 339 6.74 38.63 2.41
C TYR A 339 7.87 39.52 2.90
N MET A 340 8.69 39.00 3.81
CA MET A 340 9.90 39.66 4.29
C MET A 340 11.00 38.64 4.55
N ARG A 341 12.20 38.88 4.04
CA ARG A 341 13.39 38.06 4.31
C ARG A 341 13.95 38.39 5.70
N THR A 342 14.40 37.36 6.43
CA THR A 342 15.07 37.49 7.73
C THR A 342 16.46 36.84 7.67
N GLU A 343 17.29 37.06 8.69
CA GLU A 343 18.62 36.42 8.78
C GLU A 343 18.53 34.87 8.84
N PHE A 344 17.39 34.33 9.30
CA PHE A 344 17.16 32.90 9.46
C PHE A 344 16.20 32.29 8.41
N GLY A 345 15.68 33.08 7.47
CA GLY A 345 14.72 32.60 6.47
C GLY A 345 13.83 33.69 5.89
N TYR A 346 12.51 33.50 5.99
CA TYR A 346 11.50 34.47 5.57
C TYR A 346 10.25 34.41 6.46
N VAL A 347 9.46 35.48 6.41
CA VAL A 347 8.12 35.57 6.97
C VAL A 347 7.15 35.70 5.81
N LEU A 348 6.16 34.81 5.75
CA LEU A 348 5.07 34.84 4.77
C LEU A 348 3.73 34.83 5.52
N ARG A 349 2.88 35.83 5.27
CA ARG A 349 1.52 35.91 5.87
C ARG A 349 0.51 36.54 4.90
N PRO A 350 -0.79 36.23 5.00
CA PRO A 350 -1.82 36.94 4.22
C PRO A 350 -1.87 38.44 4.55
N LEU A 351 -2.23 39.29 3.58
CA LEU A 351 -2.39 40.74 3.79
C LEU A 351 -3.71 41.15 4.47
N ASP A 352 -4.71 40.26 4.48
CA ASP A 352 -6.07 40.49 5.01
C ASP A 352 -6.20 40.11 6.51
N GLU A 353 -5.25 40.53 7.36
CA GLU A 353 -5.40 40.51 8.84
C GLU A 353 -5.69 41.90 9.42
#